data_AF-A0A1G2SXW7-F1
#
_entry.id   AF-A0A1G2SXW7-F1
#
_cell.length_a   1.000
_cell.length_b   1.000
_cell.length_c   1.000
_cell.angle_alpha   90.00
_cell.angle_beta   90.00
_cell.angle_gamma   90.00
#
_symmetry.space_group_name_H-M   'P 1'
#
loop_
_entity.id
_entity.type
_entity.pdbx_description
1 polymer ?
#
loop_
_entity_poly.entity_id
_entity_poly.type
_entity_poly.pdbx_seq_one_letter_code
_entity_poly.pdbx_strand_id
1 'polypeptide(L)'
;MVNIEVTKGASENNLSVLRRFTKRVQAAGVLNRVRSKRYQERTPSRNTRRAKTITYLKKKEITAELIKLGKISEVKKFTRRR
;
A
#
# COMPACT_ATOMS: atom_id res chain seq x y z
N MET A 1 13.53 16.01 12.95
CA MET A 1 12.55 16.10 11.83
C MET A 1 11.39 15.16 12.16
N VAL A 2 10.19 15.69 12.37
CA VAL A 2 9.00 14.89 12.67
C VAL A 2 8.38 14.44 11.35
N ASN A 3 8.29 13.13 11.12
CA ASN A 3 7.75 12.59 9.86
C ASN A 3 6.22 12.70 9.80
N ILE A 4 5.53 12.46 10.92
CA ILE A 4 4.08 12.44 11.03
C ILE A 4 3.69 12.97 12.42
N GLU A 5 2.75 13.90 12.45
CA GLU A 5 2.14 14.41 13.67
C GLU A 5 0.61 14.37 13.57
N VAL A 6 -0.04 14.07 14.69
CA VAL A 6 -1.49 14.10 14.83
C VAL A 6 -1.82 14.77 16.16
N THR A 7 -2.40 15.96 16.09
CA THR A 7 -2.98 16.66 17.25
C THR A 7 -4.44 16.24 17.42
N LYS A 8 -4.85 16.14 18.69
CA LYS A 8 -6.23 15.82 19.10
C LYS A 8 -7.11 17.06 19.01
N GLY A 9 -8.28 16.94 18.39
CA GLY A 9 -9.30 18.00 18.40
C GLY A 9 -10.11 18.03 19.71
N ALA A 10 -10.74 19.17 20.01
CA ALA A 10 -11.45 19.42 21.27
C ALA A 10 -12.52 18.36 21.62
N SER A 11 -13.24 17.82 20.62
CA SER A 11 -14.30 16.82 20.83
C SER A 11 -13.99 15.44 20.23
N GLU A 12 -12.72 15.13 19.94
CA GLU A 12 -12.35 13.82 19.40
C GLU A 12 -12.20 12.74 20.48
N ASN A 13 -12.72 11.55 20.20
CA ASN A 13 -12.40 10.35 20.96
C ASN A 13 -10.95 9.91 20.70
N ASN A 14 -10.24 9.46 21.74
CA ASN A 14 -8.86 8.96 21.68
C ASN A 14 -8.69 7.84 20.65
N LEU A 15 -9.67 6.94 20.49
CA LEU A 15 -9.63 5.87 19.48
C LEU A 15 -9.63 6.41 18.05
N SER A 16 -10.34 7.50 17.80
CA SER A 16 -10.41 8.17 16.49
C SER A 16 -9.06 8.80 16.14
N VAL A 17 -8.40 9.43 17.11
CA VAL A 17 -7.05 9.99 16.98
C VAL A 17 -6.04 8.89 16.63
N LEU A 18 -6.09 7.74 17.32
CA LEU A 18 -5.20 6.60 17.04
C LEU A 18 -5.44 6.02 15.63
N ARG A 19 -6.69 5.93 15.18
CA ARG A 19 -7.02 5.51 13.80
C ARG A 19 -6.48 6.49 12.76
N ARG A 20 -6.58 7.80 12.99
CA ARG A 20 -5.99 8.82 12.12
C ARG A 20 -4.48 8.72 12.07
N PHE A 21 -3.84 8.54 13.21
CA PHE A 21 -2.40 8.34 13.30
C PHE A 21 -1.95 7.10 12.52
N THR A 22 -2.56 5.94 12.77
CA THR A 22 -2.24 4.70 12.05
C THR A 22 -2.45 4.84 10.54
N LYS A 23 -3.55 5.47 10.10
CA LYS A 23 -3.78 5.76 8.67
C LYS A 23 -2.73 6.69 8.07
N ARG A 24 -2.31 7.75 8.77
CA ARG A 24 -1.23 8.65 8.31
C ARG A 24 0.12 7.94 8.24
N VAL A 25 0.45 7.10 9.22
CA VAL A 25 1.67 6.27 9.21
C VAL A 25 1.69 5.32 8.02
N GLN A 26 0.58 4.64 7.75
CA GLN A 26 0.44 3.74 6.60
C GLN A 26 0.54 4.50 5.27
N ALA A 27 -0.15 5.63 5.15
CA ALA A 27 -0.14 6.45 3.93
C ALA A 27 1.23 7.07 3.64
N ALA A 28 1.99 7.47 4.67
CA ALA A 28 3.33 8.03 4.51
C ALA A 28 4.36 6.98 4.05
N GLY A 29 4.04 5.68 4.13
CA GLY A 29 4.90 4.60 3.63
C GLY A 29 6.24 4.45 4.36
N VAL A 30 6.41 5.11 5.52
CA VAL A 30 7.67 5.15 6.28
C VAL A 30 8.13 3.74 6.67
N LEU A 31 7.20 2.90 7.13
CA LEU A 31 7.49 1.52 7.52
C LEU A 31 8.02 0.69 6.33
N ASN A 32 7.39 0.81 5.16
CA ASN A 32 7.81 0.07 3.96
C ASN A 32 9.22 0.50 3.52
N ARG A 33 9.51 1.81 3.59
CA ARG A 33 10.82 2.37 3.25
C ARG A 33 11.92 1.93 4.21
N VAL A 34 11.66 1.95 5.52
CA VAL A 34 12.65 1.51 6.52
C VAL A 34 12.89 0.01 6.39
N ARG A 35 11.83 -0.78 6.18
CA ARG A 35 11.95 -2.23 5.94
C ARG A 35 12.74 -2.55 4.69
N SER A 36 12.52 -1.84 3.58
CA SER A 36 13.27 -2.06 2.33
C SER A 36 14.75 -1.67 2.43
N LYS A 37 15.12 -0.79 3.37
CA LYS A 37 16.51 -0.39 3.62
C LYS A 37 17.24 -1.29 4.61
N ARG A 38 16.54 -2.19 5.31
CA ARG A 38 17.12 -3.01 6.39
C ARG A 38 18.28 -3.88 5.91
N TYR A 39 18.16 -4.45 4.72
CA TYR A 39 19.15 -5.34 4.13
C TYR A 39 19.56 -4.83 2.76
N GLN A 40 20.82 -5.03 2.39
CA GLN A 40 21.31 -4.71 1.06
C GLN A 40 20.88 -5.80 0.08
N GLU A 41 20.09 -5.41 -0.92
CA GLU A 41 19.72 -6.29 -2.02
C GLU A 41 20.60 -6.03 -3.24
N ARG A 42 21.01 -7.10 -3.93
CA ARG A 42 21.72 -6.99 -5.21
C ARG A 42 20.77 -6.43 -6.27
N THR A 43 21.26 -5.56 -7.15
CA THR A 43 20.50 -5.07 -8.30
C THR A 43 20.17 -6.24 -9.26
N PRO A 44 18.87 -6.52 -9.51
CA PRO A 44 18.50 -7.64 -10.37
C PRO A 44 18.83 -7.35 -11.83
N SER A 45 19.18 -8.39 -12.59
CA SER A 45 19.47 -8.33 -14.03
C SER A 45 18.22 -7.97 -14.84
N ARG A 46 18.39 -7.59 -16.11
CA ARG A 46 17.26 -7.25 -16.99
C ARG A 46 16.27 -8.41 -17.17
N ASN A 47 16.78 -9.64 -17.30
CA ASN A 47 15.94 -10.82 -17.55
C ASN A 47 15.09 -11.18 -16.33
N THR A 48 15.66 -11.09 -15.12
CA THR A 48 14.91 -11.34 -13.87
C THR A 48 13.80 -10.31 -13.67
N ARG A 49 14.05 -9.04 -13.99
CA ARG A 49 13.01 -7.99 -13.99
C ARG A 49 11.90 -8.30 -14.99
N ARG A 50 12.25 -8.69 -16.23
CA ARG A 50 11.27 -9.03 -17.28
C ARG A 50 10.38 -10.20 -16.86
N ALA A 51 10.97 -11.28 -16.33
CA ALA A 51 10.22 -12.43 -15.84
C ALA A 51 9.21 -12.04 -14.75
N LYS A 52 9.64 -11.23 -13.77
CA LYS A 52 8.75 -10.71 -12.71
C LYS A 52 7.59 -9.90 -13.28
N THR A 53 7.84 -9.05 -14.26
CA THR A 53 6.80 -8.25 -14.93
C THR A 53 5.78 -9.13 -15.66
N ILE A 54 6.24 -10.17 -16.37
CA ILE A 54 5.34 -11.11 -17.07
C ILE A 54 4.41 -11.82 -16.06
N THR A 55 4.94 -12.30 -14.94
CA THR A 55 4.12 -12.92 -13.89
C THR A 55 3.09 -11.94 -13.32
N TYR A 56 3.47 -10.68 -13.13
CA TYR A 56 2.56 -9.64 -12.66
C TYR A 56 1.40 -9.39 -13.66
N LEU A 57 1.71 -9.30 -14.96
CA LEU A 57 0.69 -9.10 -16.00
C LEU A 57 -0.29 -10.26 -16.07
N LYS A 58 0.20 -11.51 -16.04
CA LYS A 58 -0.65 -12.71 -16.00
C LYS A 58 -1.61 -12.70 -14.81
N LYS A 59 -1.11 -12.35 -13.62
CA LYS A 59 -1.96 -12.23 -12.41
C LYS A 59 -3.03 -11.15 -12.56
N LYS A 60 -2.70 -10.04 -13.21
CA LYS A 60 -3.63 -8.94 -13.47
C LYS A 60 -4.75 -9.36 -14.42
N GLU A 61 -4.43 -10.10 -15.49
CA GLU A 61 -5.41 -10.66 -16.42
C GLU A 61 -6.36 -11.63 -15.71
N ILE A 62 -5.82 -12.60 -14.98
CA ILE A 62 -6.61 -13.56 -14.20
C ILE A 62 -7.54 -12.83 -13.22
N THR A 63 -7.04 -11.81 -12.53
CA THR A 63 -7.87 -11.03 -11.59
C THR A 63 -9.01 -10.32 -12.32
N ALA A 64 -8.77 -9.76 -13.51
CA ALA A 64 -9.80 -9.11 -14.31
C ALA A 64 -10.87 -10.09 -14.79
N GLU A 65 -10.48 -11.30 -15.21
CA GLU A 65 -11.43 -12.36 -15.57
C GLU A 65 -12.28 -12.80 -14.38
N LEU A 66 -11.67 -12.99 -13.21
CA LEU A 66 -12.39 -13.39 -12.00
C LEU A 66 -13.38 -12.32 -11.53
N ILE A 67 -13.03 -11.04 -11.70
CA ILE A 67 -13.94 -9.92 -11.47
C ILE A 67 -15.11 -9.98 -12.46
N LYS A 68 -14.84 -10.18 -13.75
CA LYS A 68 -15.89 -10.30 -14.78
C LYS A 68 -16.83 -11.47 -14.52
N LEU A 69 -16.32 -12.58 -13.99
CA LEU A 69 -17.09 -13.75 -13.58
C LEU A 69 -17.83 -13.57 -12.24
N GLY A 70 -17.66 -12.44 -11.55
CA GLY A 70 -18.28 -12.16 -10.25
C GLY A 70 -17.72 -12.97 -9.08
N LYS A 71 -16.60 -13.69 -9.28
CA LYS A 71 -15.97 -14.53 -8.24
C LYS A 71 -15.21 -13.71 -7.20
N ILE A 72 -14.77 -12.51 -7.57
CA ILE A 72 -14.04 -11.58 -6.71
C ILE A 72 -14.72 -10.22 -6.80
N SER A 73 -14.96 -9.59 -5.66
CA SER A 73 -15.44 -8.21 -5.59
C SER A 73 -14.37 -7.23 -6.08
N GLU A 74 -14.75 -6.25 -6.91
CA GLU A 74 -13.84 -5.16 -7.26
C GLU A 74 -13.40 -4.40 -6.00
N VAL A 75 -12.12 -4.54 -5.65
CA VAL A 75 -11.53 -3.72 -4.59
C VAL A 75 -11.41 -2.30 -5.13
N LYS A 76 -12.41 -1.45 -4.84
CA LYS A 76 -12.30 -0.01 -5.06
C LYS A 76 -11.04 0.45 -4.33
N LYS A 77 -10.02 0.86 -5.09
CA LYS A 77 -8.85 1.53 -4.52
C LYS A 77 -9.41 2.67 -3.68
N PHE A 78 -8.99 2.79 -2.42
CA PHE A 78 -9.39 3.87 -1.54
C PHE A 78 -9.06 5.20 -2.24
N THR A 79 -10.02 5.76 -2.96
CA THR A 79 -9.87 7.06 -3.59
C THR A 79 -9.87 8.05 -2.45
N ARG A 80 -8.85 8.91 -2.40
CA ARG A 80 -8.79 10.02 -1.47
C ARG A 80 -10.01 10.88 -1.78
N ARG A 81 -11.11 10.74 -1.04
CA ARG A 81 -12.18 11.74 -1.05
C ARG A 81 -11.48 13.05 -0.67
N ARG A 82 -11.45 13.96 -1.64
CA ARG A 82 -10.78 15.25 -1.53
C ARG A 82 -11.55 16.11 -0.55
#